data_AF-A0AAN7SBX0-F1
#
_entry.id   AF-A0AAN7SBX0-F1
#
_cell.length_a   1.000
_cell.length_b   1.000
_cell.length_c   1.000
_cell.angle_alpha   90.00
_cell.angle_beta   90.00
_cell.angle_gamma   90.00
#
_symmetry.space_group_name_H-M   'P 1'
#
loop_
_entity.id
_entity.type
_entity.pdbx_description
1 polymer ?
#
loop_
_entity_poly.entity_id
_entity_poly.type
_entity_poly.pdbx_seq_one_letter_code
_entity_poly.pdbx_strand_id
1 'polypeptide(L)'
;MGKQRRQRKKYHQPSKSSKDPKHLQSAGSAIKTQPITLAPTSNLFAGLDINVDNLNKNLDTCSVKSFKSDFSNKLPKKDKTKLRRKMLLKKLDVATIAKKKKTKTDNLNSSPLLQSLAKDKNDKKQIKRKGTQKATKRKKYFLNGVNLFKKLINNKEFKANPHKIVSERIANGHAKRLEKHQ
;
A
#
# COMPACT_ATOMS: atom_id res chain seq x y z
N MET A 1 27.56 0.56 -40.46
CA MET A 1 26.37 -0.28 -40.23
C MET A 1 25.64 0.16 -38.95
N GLY A 2 24.75 1.16 -39.05
CA GLY A 2 24.05 1.72 -37.89
C GLY A 2 22.91 0.82 -37.41
N LYS A 3 22.71 0.74 -36.09
CA LYS A 3 21.62 -0.07 -35.51
C LYS A 3 20.27 0.54 -35.87
N GLN A 4 19.50 -0.19 -36.68
CA GLN A 4 18.17 0.22 -37.15
C GLN A 4 17.17 0.22 -35.98
N ARG A 5 16.57 1.39 -35.73
CA ARG A 5 15.68 1.60 -34.58
C ARG A 5 14.28 1.07 -34.92
N ARG A 6 13.85 0.01 -34.22
CA ARG A 6 12.52 -0.59 -34.44
C ARG A 6 11.40 0.35 -33.98
N GLN A 7 10.39 0.52 -34.81
CA GLN A 7 9.18 1.27 -34.46
C GLN A 7 8.37 0.49 -33.41
N ARG A 8 7.99 1.17 -32.33
CA ARG A 8 7.18 0.58 -31.26
C ARG A 8 5.70 0.75 -31.62
N LYS A 9 4.99 -0.35 -31.83
CA LYS A 9 3.52 -0.34 -31.93
C LYS A 9 2.93 -0.01 -30.56
N LYS A 10 2.08 1.02 -30.50
CA LYS A 10 1.31 1.37 -29.29
C LYS A 10 -0.03 0.65 -29.33
N TYR A 11 -0.26 -0.25 -28.38
CA TYR A 11 -1.54 -0.97 -28.20
C TYR A 11 -2.47 -0.21 -27.24
N HIS A 12 -2.73 1.07 -27.52
CA HIS A 12 -3.80 1.76 -26.81
C HIS A 12 -5.04 1.68 -27.69
N GLN A 13 -6.00 0.83 -27.32
CA GLN A 13 -7.35 0.93 -27.86
C GLN A 13 -7.97 2.21 -27.29
N PRO A 14 -8.37 3.19 -28.13
CA PRO A 14 -9.13 4.32 -27.64
C PRO A 14 -10.50 3.82 -27.17
N SER A 15 -10.86 4.14 -25.92
CA SER A 15 -12.22 3.92 -25.44
C SER A 15 -13.15 4.85 -26.21
N LYS A 16 -14.00 4.29 -27.07
CA LYS A 16 -15.11 5.04 -27.66
C LYS A 16 -16.09 5.36 -26.54
N SER A 17 -16.11 6.60 -26.07
CA SER A 17 -17.16 7.08 -25.18
C SER A 17 -18.47 7.14 -25.96
N SER A 18 -19.37 6.18 -25.75
CA SER A 18 -20.74 6.29 -26.24
C SER A 18 -21.47 7.34 -25.41
N LYS A 19 -21.75 8.49 -26.01
CA LYS A 19 -22.80 9.38 -25.55
C LYS A 19 -24.12 8.77 -26.02
N ASP A 20 -24.82 8.12 -25.10
CA ASP A 20 -26.27 8.25 -24.88
C ASP A 20 -26.82 7.06 -24.08
N PRO A 21 -27.72 7.28 -23.10
CA PRO A 21 -28.24 6.24 -22.24
C PRO A 21 -29.53 5.68 -22.85
N LYS A 22 -29.46 4.51 -23.50
CA LYS A 22 -30.68 3.71 -23.75
C LYS A 22 -30.42 2.24 -23.42
N HIS A 23 -31.04 1.86 -22.31
CA HIS A 23 -31.43 0.53 -21.85
C HIS A 23 -31.37 -0.57 -22.94
N LEU A 24 -30.47 -1.53 -22.80
CA LEU A 24 -30.67 -2.88 -23.34
C LEU A 24 -29.96 -3.92 -22.46
N GLN A 25 -30.79 -4.85 -21.96
CA GLN A 25 -30.43 -5.98 -21.12
C GLN A 25 -29.66 -7.02 -21.96
N SER A 26 -28.60 -7.61 -21.39
CA SER A 26 -27.95 -8.79 -21.96
C SER A 26 -27.78 -9.88 -20.91
N ALA A 27 -28.14 -11.10 -21.31
CA ALA A 27 -28.22 -12.29 -20.48
C ALA A 27 -26.85 -12.70 -19.91
N GLY A 28 -26.78 -12.74 -18.58
CA GLY A 28 -25.71 -13.34 -17.79
C GLY A 28 -26.27 -13.63 -16.41
N SER A 29 -26.09 -14.85 -15.90
CA SER A 29 -26.79 -15.40 -14.73
C SER A 29 -26.90 -14.42 -13.57
N ALA A 30 -28.15 -14.05 -13.25
CA ALA A 30 -28.49 -13.17 -12.15
C ALA A 30 -28.10 -13.80 -10.80
N ILE A 31 -27.05 -13.28 -10.18
CA ILE A 31 -26.98 -13.32 -8.72
C ILE A 31 -28.12 -12.42 -8.25
N LYS A 32 -29.17 -13.00 -7.68
CA LYS A 32 -30.22 -12.26 -6.95
C LYS A 32 -29.56 -11.57 -5.75
N THR A 33 -29.05 -10.37 -5.97
CA THR A 33 -28.82 -9.42 -4.90
C THR A 33 -30.15 -8.75 -4.65
N GLN A 34 -30.78 -9.08 -3.51
CA GLN A 34 -31.89 -8.28 -3.02
C GLN A 34 -31.36 -6.86 -2.82
N PRO A 35 -31.95 -5.83 -3.45
CA PRO A 35 -31.55 -4.46 -3.14
C PRO A 35 -31.96 -4.20 -1.69
N ILE A 36 -30.99 -3.93 -0.81
CA ILE A 36 -31.30 -3.37 0.50
C ILE A 36 -31.75 -1.93 0.23
N THR A 37 -33.04 -1.76 -0.06
CA THR A 37 -33.70 -0.45 -0.04
C THR A 37 -34.08 -0.14 1.41
N LEU A 38 -33.07 0.09 2.25
CA LEU A 38 -33.27 0.89 3.46
C LEU A 38 -33.13 2.35 3.02
N ALA A 39 -34.18 2.87 2.38
CA ALA A 39 -34.33 4.30 2.26
C ALA A 39 -34.39 4.87 3.70
N PRO A 40 -33.59 5.88 4.04
CA PRO A 40 -33.64 6.46 5.37
C PRO A 40 -35.07 6.98 5.60
N THR A 41 -35.70 6.55 6.71
CA THR A 41 -37.09 6.88 7.05
C THR A 41 -37.28 8.35 7.41
N SER A 42 -36.19 9.08 7.58
CA SER A 42 -36.16 10.52 7.84
C SER A 42 -35.07 11.17 6.98
N ASN A 43 -35.32 12.42 6.57
CA ASN A 43 -34.33 13.25 5.90
C ASN A 43 -33.06 13.33 6.77
N LEU A 44 -31.98 12.67 6.33
CA LEU A 44 -30.68 12.64 7.03
C LEU A 44 -30.05 14.03 7.20
N PHE A 45 -30.57 15.02 6.47
CA PHE A 45 -30.14 16.41 6.49
C PHE A 45 -31.19 17.35 7.12
N ALA A 46 -32.28 16.82 7.70
CA ALA A 46 -33.20 17.65 8.46
C ALA A 46 -32.46 18.25 9.66
N GLY A 47 -32.35 19.58 9.69
CA GLY A 47 -31.60 20.33 10.71
C GLY A 47 -30.23 20.84 10.27
N LEU A 48 -29.76 20.51 9.06
CA LEU A 48 -28.59 21.17 8.47
C LEU A 48 -29.04 22.39 7.66
N ASP A 49 -28.83 23.57 8.24
CA ASP A 49 -29.04 24.85 7.56
C ASP A 49 -27.84 25.15 6.64
N ILE A 50 -27.87 24.58 5.43
CA ILE A 50 -26.82 24.77 4.44
C ILE A 50 -27.10 26.09 3.72
N ASN A 51 -26.51 27.17 4.25
CA ASN A 51 -26.55 28.47 3.61
C ASN A 51 -25.63 28.49 2.38
N VAL A 52 -26.20 28.32 1.19
CA VAL A 52 -25.50 28.24 -0.10
C VAL A 52 -24.71 29.53 -0.39
N ASP A 53 -25.17 30.67 0.12
CA ASP A 53 -24.50 31.97 -0.08
C ASP A 53 -23.19 32.10 0.70
N ASN A 54 -22.99 31.30 1.75
CA ASN A 54 -21.74 31.19 2.48
C ASN A 54 -20.76 30.18 1.88
N LEU A 55 -21.22 29.25 1.03
CA LEU A 55 -20.35 28.29 0.34
C LEU A 55 -19.37 28.96 -0.62
N ASN A 56 -19.72 30.14 -1.15
CA ASN A 56 -18.88 30.89 -2.08
C ASN A 56 -17.81 31.74 -1.40
N LYS A 57 -17.83 31.90 -0.08
CA LYS A 57 -17.02 32.94 0.59
C LYS A 57 -15.62 32.49 0.99
N ASN A 58 -15.35 31.21 1.21
CA ASN A 58 -13.99 30.70 1.50
C ASN A 58 -13.89 29.21 1.20
N LEU A 59 -14.15 28.78 -0.04
CA LEU A 59 -13.58 27.51 -0.47
C LEU A 59 -12.07 27.71 -0.51
N ASP A 60 -11.40 27.27 0.55
CA ASP A 60 -9.97 27.04 0.54
C ASP A 60 -9.67 26.17 -0.68
N THR A 61 -9.21 26.82 -1.75
CA THR A 61 -8.61 26.14 -2.89
C THR A 61 -7.25 25.61 -2.48
N CYS A 62 -7.17 24.86 -1.39
CA CYS A 62 -6.18 23.82 -1.20
C CYS A 62 -6.49 22.62 -2.13
N SER A 63 -6.92 22.91 -3.36
CA SER A 63 -6.52 22.08 -4.47
C SER A 63 -5.01 22.15 -4.48
N VAL A 64 -4.35 21.03 -4.24
CA VAL A 64 -2.93 20.83 -4.49
C VAL A 64 -2.73 20.94 -6.02
N LYS A 65 -2.91 22.13 -6.56
CA LYS A 65 -2.19 22.56 -7.75
C LYS A 65 -0.77 22.61 -7.27
N SER A 66 -0.06 21.50 -7.45
CA SER A 66 1.39 21.51 -7.46
C SER A 66 1.79 22.63 -8.42
N PHE A 67 2.17 23.78 -7.87
CA PHE A 67 2.89 24.77 -8.62
C PHE A 67 4.10 24.01 -9.16
N LYS A 68 4.09 23.70 -10.46
CA LYS A 68 5.34 23.49 -11.16
C LYS A 68 6.07 24.81 -10.94
N SER A 69 6.99 24.83 -9.99
CA SER A 69 7.75 26.02 -9.72
C SER A 69 8.36 26.45 -11.05
N ASP A 70 8.06 27.67 -11.50
CA ASP A 70 8.56 28.20 -12.78
C ASP A 70 10.09 28.21 -12.85
N PHE A 71 10.75 28.00 -11.71
CA PHE A 71 12.17 27.72 -11.57
C PHE A 71 12.66 26.46 -12.30
N SER A 72 11.80 25.46 -12.53
CA SER A 72 12.25 24.19 -13.13
C SER A 72 12.54 24.28 -14.62
N ASN A 73 11.96 25.26 -15.33
CA ASN A 73 12.03 25.31 -16.79
C ASN A 73 13.09 26.28 -17.32
N LYS A 74 13.58 27.22 -16.53
CA LYS A 74 14.53 28.26 -16.99
C LYS A 74 16.01 28.01 -16.65
N LEU A 75 16.33 27.08 -15.74
CA LEU A 75 17.74 26.82 -15.40
C LEU A 75 18.44 25.92 -16.42
N PRO A 76 19.68 26.25 -16.84
CA PRO A 76 20.48 25.37 -17.68
C PRO A 76 20.82 24.07 -16.94
N LYS A 77 21.06 22.99 -17.69
CA LYS A 77 21.32 21.65 -17.12
C LYS A 77 22.47 21.66 -16.11
N LYS A 78 23.52 22.44 -16.37
CA LYS A 78 24.70 22.58 -15.49
C LYS A 78 24.30 23.11 -14.10
N ASP A 79 23.46 24.13 -14.05
CA ASP A 79 23.06 24.76 -12.79
C ASP A 79 22.05 23.92 -12.02
N LYS A 80 21.17 23.22 -12.71
CA LYS A 80 20.30 22.20 -12.09
C LYS A 80 21.12 21.12 -11.38
N THR A 81 22.18 20.63 -12.00
CA THR A 81 23.07 19.62 -11.40
C THR A 81 23.83 20.19 -10.20
N LYS A 82 24.37 21.41 -10.30
CA LYS A 82 25.02 22.10 -9.18
C LYS A 82 24.07 22.30 -8.01
N LEU A 83 22.84 22.76 -8.27
CA LEU A 83 21.82 22.97 -7.25
C LEU A 83 21.44 21.66 -6.56
N ARG A 84 21.23 20.58 -7.33
CA ARG A 84 20.99 19.24 -6.78
C ARG A 84 22.13 18.77 -5.87
N ARG A 85 23.38 18.97 -6.29
CA ARG A 85 24.57 18.62 -5.48
C ARG A 85 24.63 19.43 -4.19
N LYS A 86 24.42 20.75 -4.25
CA LYS A 86 24.37 21.63 -3.08
C LYS A 86 23.28 21.23 -2.09
N MET A 87 22.07 20.92 -2.59
CA MET A 87 20.97 20.43 -1.74
C MET A 87 21.30 19.10 -1.09
N LEU A 88 21.95 18.18 -1.81
CA LEU A 88 22.35 16.89 -1.26
C LEU A 88 23.34 17.06 -0.12
N LEU A 89 24.38 17.89 -0.29
CA LEU A 89 25.36 18.17 0.75
C LEU A 89 24.70 18.74 2.01
N LYS A 90 23.84 19.76 1.85
CA LYS A 90 23.06 20.32 2.96
C LYS A 90 22.22 19.27 3.71
N LYS A 91 21.62 18.32 2.99
CA LYS A 91 20.84 17.24 3.61
C LYS A 91 21.71 16.27 4.40
N LEU A 92 22.92 15.99 3.92
CA LEU A 92 23.88 15.15 4.66
C LEU A 92 24.33 15.85 5.95
N ASP A 93 24.60 17.15 5.91
CA ASP A 93 25.00 17.93 7.09
C ASP A 93 23.90 17.99 8.16
N VAL A 94 22.63 18.18 7.76
CA VAL A 94 21.50 18.13 8.69
C VAL A 94 21.38 16.73 9.32
N ALA A 95 21.59 15.67 8.55
CA ALA A 95 21.54 14.30 9.06
C ALA A 95 22.67 13.98 10.05
N THR A 96 23.87 14.52 9.85
CA THR A 96 24.99 14.32 10.80
C THR A 96 24.74 15.08 12.11
N ILE A 97 24.22 16.31 12.04
CA ILE A 97 23.85 17.09 13.22
C ILE A 97 22.73 16.39 14.00
N ALA A 98 21.69 15.89 13.32
CA ALA A 98 20.59 15.16 13.96
C ALA A 98 21.05 13.85 14.64
N LYS A 99 22.03 13.15 14.06
CA LYS A 99 22.62 11.95 14.69
C LYS A 99 23.44 12.28 15.94
N LYS A 100 24.22 13.36 15.91
CA LYS A 100 25.01 13.81 17.08
C LYS A 100 24.15 14.27 18.26
N LYS A 101 22.94 14.79 18.00
CA LYS A 101 21.99 15.20 19.05
C LYS A 101 21.26 14.02 19.72
N LYS A 102 21.08 12.89 19.02
CA LYS A 102 20.36 11.71 19.55
C LYS A 102 21.18 10.81 20.48
N THR A 103 22.51 10.97 20.53
CA THR A 103 23.37 10.12 21.37
C THR A 103 23.58 10.67 22.79
N LYS A 104 22.94 11.79 23.17
CA LYS A 104 23.19 12.45 24.46
C LYS A 104 22.04 12.40 25.46
N THR A 105 20.86 11.85 25.14
CA THR A 105 19.67 12.00 26.00
C THR A 105 18.77 10.77 26.10
N ASP A 106 19.28 9.55 26.16
CA ASP A 106 18.42 8.37 26.44
C ASP A 106 19.19 7.36 27.31
N ASN A 107 19.38 7.70 28.59
CA ASN A 107 19.99 6.80 29.58
C ASN A 107 19.16 6.76 30.87
N LEU A 108 17.83 6.61 30.73
CA LEU A 108 16.95 6.32 31.86
C LEU A 108 15.98 5.19 31.49
N ASN A 109 16.23 4.04 32.11
CA ASN A 109 15.23 3.10 32.62
C ASN A 109 14.16 2.62 31.64
N SER A 110 14.55 1.81 30.64
CA SER A 110 13.61 0.90 29.98
C SER A 110 13.81 -0.52 30.53
N SER A 111 12.73 -1.05 31.12
CA SER A 111 12.50 -2.44 31.54
C SER A 111 13.37 -3.51 30.85
N PRO A 112 13.76 -4.61 31.54
CA PRO A 112 14.54 -5.70 30.95
C PRO A 112 13.92 -6.31 29.68
N LEU A 113 12.60 -6.20 29.50
CA LEU A 113 11.88 -6.61 28.28
C LEU A 113 12.17 -5.70 27.07
N LEU A 114 12.47 -4.42 27.31
CA LEU A 114 12.90 -3.46 26.29
C LEU A 114 14.40 -3.56 25.99
N GLN A 115 15.22 -4.01 26.95
CA GLN A 115 16.64 -4.27 26.73
C GLN A 115 16.88 -5.47 25.81
N SER A 116 16.08 -6.53 25.90
CA SER A 116 16.18 -7.66 24.97
C SER A 116 15.83 -7.24 23.53
N LEU A 117 14.82 -6.40 23.33
CA LEU A 117 14.54 -5.79 22.01
C LEU A 117 15.60 -4.78 21.55
N ALA A 118 16.34 -4.17 22.47
CA ALA A 118 17.34 -3.16 22.13
C ALA A 118 18.71 -3.75 21.75
N LYS A 119 19.04 -4.96 22.22
CA LYS A 119 20.32 -5.65 21.92
C LYS A 119 20.42 -6.18 20.49
N ASP A 120 19.31 -6.28 19.76
CA ASP A 120 19.29 -6.66 18.34
C ASP A 120 19.68 -5.53 17.36
N LYS A 121 20.19 -4.39 17.86
CA LYS A 121 20.48 -3.23 17.01
C LYS A 121 21.81 -3.29 16.24
N ASN A 122 22.66 -4.29 16.47
CA ASN A 122 23.97 -4.40 15.80
C ASN A 122 24.00 -5.27 14.54
N ASP A 123 22.96 -6.06 14.26
CA ASP A 123 22.79 -6.76 12.97
C ASP A 123 21.61 -6.20 12.18
N LYS A 124 21.54 -4.88 12.03
CA LYS A 124 20.66 -4.26 11.04
C LYS A 124 21.23 -4.46 9.64
N LYS A 125 21.25 -5.72 9.18
CA LYS A 125 21.10 -6.03 7.75
C LYS A 125 19.80 -5.34 7.35
N GLN A 126 19.93 -4.18 6.70
CA GLN A 126 18.80 -3.40 6.22
C GLN A 126 17.85 -4.38 5.53
N ILE A 127 16.69 -4.65 6.15
CA ILE A 127 15.67 -5.49 5.56
C ILE A 127 15.18 -4.68 4.38
N LYS A 128 15.83 -4.87 3.22
CA LYS A 128 15.42 -4.25 1.96
C LYS A 128 13.97 -4.61 1.81
N ARG A 129 13.10 -3.60 1.84
CA ARG A 129 11.66 -3.78 1.60
C ARG A 129 11.54 -4.48 0.25
N LYS A 130 11.35 -5.80 0.27
CA LYS A 130 11.17 -6.56 -0.96
C LYS A 130 9.93 -5.97 -1.61
N GLY A 131 10.07 -5.49 -2.85
CA GLY A 131 8.93 -5.01 -3.62
C GLY A 131 7.86 -6.10 -3.67
N THR A 132 6.60 -5.72 -3.90
CA THR A 132 5.51 -6.69 -4.03
C THR A 132 5.88 -7.74 -5.07
N GLN A 133 5.64 -9.02 -4.75
CA GLN A 133 5.91 -10.12 -5.69
C GLN A 133 5.17 -9.88 -7.02
N LYS A 134 5.74 -10.35 -8.14
CA LYS A 134 5.10 -10.26 -9.46
C LYS A 134 3.68 -10.84 -9.44
N ALA A 135 2.75 -10.22 -10.18
CA ALA A 135 1.34 -10.62 -10.21
C ALA A 135 1.13 -12.11 -10.55
N THR A 136 1.93 -12.65 -11.48
CA THR A 136 1.91 -14.07 -11.86
C THR A 136 2.23 -15.00 -10.69
N LYS A 137 3.26 -14.66 -9.90
CA LYS A 137 3.61 -15.41 -8.69
C LYS A 137 2.51 -15.33 -7.64
N ARG A 138 1.94 -14.13 -7.42
CA ARG A 138 0.81 -13.96 -6.48
C ARG A 138 -0.39 -14.81 -6.87
N LYS A 139 -0.78 -14.81 -8.15
CA LYS A 139 -1.86 -15.66 -8.68
C LYS A 139 -1.58 -17.15 -8.44
N LYS A 140 -0.34 -17.59 -8.70
CA LYS A 140 0.07 -18.98 -8.43
C LYS A 140 -0.04 -19.35 -6.95
N TYR A 141 0.48 -18.51 -6.05
CA TYR A 141 0.38 -18.76 -4.60
C TYR A 141 -1.07 -18.77 -4.11
N PHE A 142 -1.90 -17.86 -4.63
CA PHE A 142 -3.32 -17.82 -4.30
C PHE A 142 -4.03 -19.11 -4.73
N LEU A 143 -3.87 -19.55 -5.98
CA LEU A 143 -4.46 -20.80 -6.47
C LEU A 143 -3.99 -22.02 -5.68
N ASN A 144 -2.70 -22.06 -5.35
CA ASN A 144 -2.15 -23.11 -4.49
C ASN A 144 -2.79 -23.10 -3.10
N GLY A 145 -3.01 -21.91 -2.52
CA GLY A 145 -3.70 -21.74 -1.24
C GLY A 145 -5.15 -22.23 -1.29
N VAL A 146 -5.89 -21.88 -2.34
CA VAL A 146 -7.27 -22.35 -2.56
C VAL A 146 -7.31 -23.87 -2.69
N ASN A 147 -6.39 -24.47 -3.44
CA ASN A 147 -6.33 -25.92 -3.61
C ASN A 147 -5.98 -26.64 -2.30
N LEU A 148 -5.05 -26.09 -1.51
CA LEU A 148 -4.70 -26.62 -0.20
C LEU A 148 -5.91 -26.56 0.75
N PHE A 149 -6.63 -25.44 0.74
CA PHE A 149 -7.82 -25.25 1.55
C PHE A 149 -8.93 -26.24 1.20
N LYS A 150 -9.20 -26.45 -0.10
CA LYS A 150 -10.15 -27.48 -0.56
C LYS A 150 -9.78 -28.87 -0.06
N LYS A 151 -8.50 -29.25 -0.15
CA LYS A 151 -8.02 -30.55 0.37
C LYS A 151 -8.22 -30.67 1.87
N LEU A 152 -7.96 -29.58 2.61
CA LEU A 152 -8.07 -29.54 4.07
C LEU A 152 -9.52 -29.66 4.54
N ILE A 153 -10.46 -28.95 3.91
CA ILE A 153 -11.90 -29.09 4.19
C ILE A 153 -12.38 -30.51 3.89
N ASN A 154 -11.85 -31.15 2.85
CA ASN A 154 -12.25 -32.49 2.47
C ASN A 154 -11.65 -33.60 3.35
N ASN A 155 -10.68 -33.29 4.22
CA ASN A 155 -10.10 -34.27 5.13
C ASN A 155 -11.11 -34.65 6.23
N LYS A 156 -11.34 -35.96 6.40
CA LYS A 156 -12.26 -36.51 7.42
C LYS A 156 -11.84 -36.11 8.83
N GLU A 157 -10.55 -36.11 9.13
CA GLU A 157 -10.01 -35.75 10.44
C GLU A 157 -10.27 -34.27 10.77
N PHE A 158 -10.06 -33.40 9.77
CA PHE A 158 -10.32 -31.96 9.91
C PHE A 158 -11.80 -31.66 10.09
N LYS A 159 -12.68 -32.40 9.41
CA LYS A 159 -14.13 -32.29 9.61
C LYS A 159 -14.57 -32.72 11.00
N ALA A 160 -13.93 -33.75 11.57
CA ALA A 160 -14.28 -34.26 12.89
C ALA A 160 -13.91 -33.26 13.99
N ASN A 161 -12.68 -32.73 14.00
CA ASN A 161 -12.19 -31.84 15.06
C ASN A 161 -11.26 -30.74 14.51
N PRO A 162 -11.81 -29.67 13.89
CA PRO A 162 -10.99 -28.64 13.24
C PRO A 162 -10.13 -27.86 14.25
N HIS A 163 -10.67 -27.58 15.44
CA HIS A 163 -9.97 -26.78 16.46
C HIS A 163 -8.69 -27.47 16.95
N LYS A 164 -8.78 -28.78 17.26
CA LYS A 164 -7.63 -29.58 17.73
C LYS A 164 -6.50 -29.62 16.70
N ILE A 165 -6.84 -29.83 15.43
CA ILE A 165 -5.86 -29.89 14.34
C ILE A 165 -5.21 -28.52 14.12
N VAL A 166 -5.96 -27.43 14.23
CA VAL A 166 -5.39 -26.08 14.14
C VAL A 166 -4.46 -25.80 15.31
N SER A 167 -4.85 -26.13 16.55
CA SER A 167 -4.01 -25.91 17.73
C SER A 167 -2.71 -26.72 17.68
N GLU A 168 -2.77 -28.00 17.30
CA GLU A 168 -1.59 -28.85 17.14
C GLU A 168 -0.65 -28.31 16.05
N ARG A 169 -1.22 -27.86 14.93
CA ARG A 169 -0.42 -27.32 13.82
C ARG A 169 0.26 -26.01 14.16
N ILE A 170 -0.39 -25.15 14.94
CA ILE A 170 0.20 -23.92 15.47
C ILE A 170 1.34 -24.29 16.43
N ALA A 171 1.09 -25.16 17.41
CA ALA A 171 2.09 -25.61 18.38
C ALA A 171 3.33 -26.21 17.71
N ASN A 172 3.13 -27.13 16.77
CA ASN A 172 4.22 -27.75 15.98
C ASN A 172 4.96 -26.73 15.11
N GLY A 173 4.28 -25.70 14.62
CA GLY A 173 4.90 -24.60 13.87
C GLY A 173 5.80 -23.72 14.72
N HIS A 174 5.45 -23.49 15.99
CA HIS A 174 6.29 -22.79 16.95
C HIS A 174 7.52 -23.61 17.34
N ALA A 175 7.36 -24.91 17.61
CA ALA A 175 8.46 -25.82 17.94
C ALA A 175 9.55 -25.84 16.83
N LYS A 176 9.16 -26.03 15.57
CA LYS A 176 10.09 -26.04 14.42
C LYS A 176 10.81 -24.72 14.15
N ARG A 177 10.29 -23.60 14.66
CA ARG A 177 10.97 -22.30 14.57
C ARG A 177 12.03 -22.16 15.66
N LEU A 178 11.77 -22.68 16.84
CA LEU A 178 12.72 -22.65 17.96
C LEU A 178 13.95 -23.53 17.66
N GLU A 179 13.76 -24.71 17.07
CA GLU A 179 14.87 -25.59 16.65
C GLU A 179 15.77 -24.98 15.56
N LYS A 180 15.26 -24.06 14.74
CA LYS A 180 16.05 -23.40 13.69
C LYS A 180 16.95 -22.26 14.19
N HIS A 181 16.83 -21.90 15.46
CA HIS A 181 17.54 -20.80 16.09
C HIS A 181 18.46 -21.26 17.24
N GLN A 182 18.63 -22.57 17.41
CA GLN A 182 19.72 -23.20 18.17
C GLN A 182 20.82 -23.62 17.19
#